data_AF-A0A2G6NNN9-F1
#
_entry.id   AF-A0A2G6NNN9-F1
#
_cell.length_a   1.000
_cell.length_b   1.000
_cell.length_c   1.000
_cell.angle_alpha   90.00
_cell.angle_beta   90.00
_cell.angle_gamma   90.00
#
_symmetry.space_group_name_H-M   'P 1'
#
loop_
_entity.id
_entity.type
_entity.pdbx_description
1 polymer ?
#
loop_
_entity_poly.entity_id
_entity_poly.type
_entity_poly.pdbx_seq_one_letter_code
_entity_poly.pdbx_strand_id
1 'polypeptide(L)'
;MTYSVFVRISRALLLPILVLMLYAGLQQKGYDYNNGLRWDPQSGGYVFTRNSIAYTKERTFFFEERGDLTIELLVKPLFQTYPSFQFLLLLYGEGSDDQLLIGQWNRSLVVMNGADYSNKKREPKLYVPLGEGEGPRKVRVVSDSSGVSVYLDDRLAMESRQARLHLPKGRDGCRIVLGNSISGRNPWYGVLYRLGFFGEDGRELRYNFSALAEGGIQEQFGRGPEILLPARIPVLDKRILLWPKDVGMVRHGLMLLDIAVNFIGFVPLGILLPIVVDGICSGKKISPFLVSFFLVLGFSLFIEVAQSFLSSRHSSLLDLLVNTGGGLVGILVVLFYKRQS
;
A
#
# COMPACT_ATOMS: atom_id res chain seq x y z
N MET A 1 -21.81 47.76 -3.27
CA MET A 1 -20.37 47.47 -3.35
C MET A 1 -20.02 47.33 -4.82
N THR A 2 -19.02 48.04 -5.35
CA THR A 2 -18.69 47.98 -6.79
C THR A 2 -17.95 46.68 -7.13
N TYR A 3 -18.13 46.15 -8.35
CA TYR A 3 -17.47 44.94 -8.82
C TYR A 3 -15.94 44.97 -8.65
N SER A 4 -15.34 46.15 -8.78
CA SER A 4 -13.91 46.38 -8.56
C SER A 4 -13.45 46.12 -7.12
N VAL A 5 -14.31 46.37 -6.13
CA VAL A 5 -14.02 46.07 -4.72
C VAL A 5 -14.02 44.55 -4.49
N PHE A 6 -14.96 43.84 -5.11
CA PHE A 6 -15.03 42.38 -5.02
C PHE A 6 -13.79 41.70 -5.60
N VAL A 7 -13.32 42.16 -6.78
CA VAL A 7 -12.07 41.68 -7.38
C VAL A 7 -10.86 41.91 -6.46
N ARG A 8 -10.76 43.06 -5.80
CA ARG A 8 -9.65 43.35 -4.85
C ARG A 8 -9.67 42.41 -3.65
N ILE A 9 -10.84 42.18 -3.07
CA ILE A 9 -11.02 41.24 -1.95
C ILE A 9 -10.68 39.82 -2.39
N SER A 10 -11.19 39.36 -3.54
CA SER A 10 -10.90 38.01 -4.05
C SER A 10 -9.42 37.78 -4.31
N ARG A 11 -8.70 38.79 -4.82
CA ARG A 11 -7.24 38.73 -4.98
C ARG A 11 -6.52 38.60 -3.63
N ALA A 12 -6.94 39.36 -2.62
CA ALA A 12 -6.37 39.31 -1.29
C ALA A 12 -6.61 37.96 -0.59
N LEU A 13 -7.76 37.32 -0.83
CA LEU A 13 -8.13 36.04 -0.21
C LEU A 13 -7.53 34.82 -0.91
N LEU A 14 -7.19 34.92 -2.20
CA LEU A 14 -6.73 33.77 -2.99
C LEU A 14 -5.46 33.13 -2.39
N LEU A 15 -4.44 33.92 -2.06
CA LEU A 15 -3.18 33.39 -1.53
C LEU A 15 -3.36 32.71 -0.16
N PRO A 16 -4.01 33.32 0.85
CA PRO A 16 -4.30 32.65 2.12
C PRO A 16 -5.05 31.32 1.96
N ILE A 17 -6.02 31.25 1.06
CA ILE A 17 -6.79 30.01 0.80
C ILE A 17 -5.89 28.95 0.17
N LEU A 18 -5.06 29.30 -0.82
CA LEU A 18 -4.10 28.36 -1.40
C LEU A 18 -3.13 27.82 -0.35
N VAL A 19 -2.62 28.67 0.54
CA VAL A 19 -1.73 28.26 1.65
C VAL A 19 -2.44 27.32 2.61
N LEU A 20 -3.67 27.63 3.01
CA LEU A 20 -4.47 26.78 3.89
C LEU A 20 -4.76 25.42 3.24
N MET A 21 -5.10 25.41 1.96
CA MET A 21 -5.35 24.18 1.18
C MET A 21 -4.07 23.34 1.05
N LEU A 22 -2.92 23.95 0.79
CA LEU A 22 -1.62 23.24 0.77
C LEU A 22 -1.28 22.67 2.14
N TYR A 23 -1.46 23.46 3.20
CA TYR A 23 -1.23 22.99 4.57
C TYR A 23 -2.11 21.78 4.90
N ALA A 24 -3.42 21.87 4.62
CA ALA A 24 -4.36 20.79 4.89
C ALA A 24 -4.10 19.55 4.01
N GLY A 25 -3.83 19.75 2.72
CA GLY A 25 -3.58 18.68 1.76
C GLY A 25 -2.25 17.96 1.99
N LEU A 26 -1.22 18.67 2.46
CA LEU A 26 0.13 18.10 2.68
C LEU A 26 0.38 17.70 4.15
N GLN A 27 -0.60 17.85 5.04
CA GLN A 27 -0.45 17.47 6.43
C GLN A 27 -0.32 15.94 6.60
N GLN A 28 0.83 15.49 7.10
CA GLN A 28 1.07 14.10 7.49
C GLN A 28 0.47 13.85 8.88
N LYS A 29 -0.72 13.25 8.95
CA LYS A 29 -1.35 12.92 10.23
C LYS A 29 -0.94 11.52 10.70
N GLY A 30 -0.29 11.45 11.87
CA GLY A 30 -0.26 10.25 12.73
C GLY A 30 0.47 9.02 12.21
N TYR A 31 1.39 9.16 11.25
CA TYR A 31 2.19 8.03 10.77
C TYR A 31 3.50 7.94 11.54
N ASP A 32 3.65 6.87 12.32
CA ASP A 32 4.94 6.52 12.92
C ASP A 32 5.75 5.73 11.89
N TYR A 33 6.82 6.35 11.40
CA TYR A 33 7.71 5.73 10.41
C TYR A 33 8.70 4.76 11.02
N ASN A 34 8.77 4.65 12.35
CA ASN A 34 9.68 3.71 12.98
C ASN A 34 9.25 2.29 12.66
N ASN A 35 10.21 1.48 12.22
CA ASN A 35 9.96 0.08 11.98
C ASN A 35 9.75 -0.62 13.34
N GLY A 36 8.55 -1.17 13.55
CA GLY A 36 8.19 -1.84 14.79
C GLY A 36 8.83 -3.22 14.97
N LEU A 37 9.65 -3.64 14.02
CA LEU A 37 10.37 -4.91 14.04
C LEU A 37 11.45 -4.89 15.12
N ARG A 38 11.42 -5.88 16.01
CA ARG A 38 12.40 -6.01 17.09
C ARG A 38 12.70 -7.47 17.36
N TRP A 39 13.95 -7.76 17.68
CA TRP A 39 14.28 -9.05 18.31
C TRP A 39 13.82 -9.02 19.76
N ASP A 40 13.20 -10.09 20.22
CA ASP A 40 12.76 -10.24 21.61
C ASP A 40 13.40 -11.49 22.23
N PRO A 41 14.29 -11.33 23.24
CA PRO A 41 14.94 -12.45 23.90
C PRO A 41 13.95 -13.42 24.55
N GLN A 42 12.78 -12.96 24.99
CA GLN A 42 11.80 -13.83 25.66
C GLN A 42 11.10 -14.76 24.68
N SER A 43 10.68 -14.22 23.52
CA SER A 43 10.08 -15.04 22.48
C SER A 43 11.11 -15.85 21.69
N GLY A 44 12.38 -15.44 21.64
CA GLY A 44 13.47 -16.12 20.93
C GLY A 44 13.44 -15.90 19.42
N GLY A 45 12.82 -14.81 18.95
CA GLY A 45 12.64 -14.50 17.54
C GLY A 45 12.38 -13.02 17.28
N TYR A 46 12.17 -12.66 16.01
CA TYR A 46 11.80 -11.30 15.63
C TYR A 46 10.29 -11.10 15.70
N VAL A 47 9.87 -10.12 16.48
CA VAL A 47 8.48 -9.75 16.71
C VAL A 47 8.04 -8.72 15.66
N PHE A 48 7.00 -9.09 14.93
CA PHE A 48 6.32 -8.24 13.97
C PHE A 48 5.07 -7.62 14.59
N THR A 49 4.92 -6.32 14.37
CA THR A 49 3.86 -5.47 14.89
C THR A 49 3.29 -4.59 13.76
N ARG A 50 2.43 -3.63 14.10
CA ARG A 50 1.71 -2.77 13.14
C ARG A 50 2.61 -2.11 12.09
N ASN A 51 3.83 -1.74 12.48
CA ASN A 51 4.76 -0.98 11.64
C ASN A 51 5.99 -1.82 11.25
N SER A 52 5.90 -3.14 11.31
CA SER A 52 7.03 -4.02 11.03
C SER A 52 7.15 -4.32 9.54
N ILE A 53 8.35 -4.19 8.99
CA ILE A 53 8.67 -4.66 7.64
C ILE A 53 10.15 -5.07 7.56
N ALA A 54 10.44 -6.18 6.89
CA ALA A 54 11.79 -6.56 6.51
C ALA A 54 11.81 -6.94 5.03
N TYR A 55 12.90 -6.68 4.33
CA TYR A 55 12.95 -6.91 2.89
C TYR A 55 14.37 -7.06 2.33
N THR A 56 14.51 -7.71 1.18
CA THR A 56 15.80 -7.73 0.45
C THR A 56 15.96 -6.46 -0.40
N LYS A 57 17.13 -5.80 -0.31
CA LYS A 57 17.42 -4.62 -1.14
C LYS A 57 17.47 -4.99 -2.62
N GLU A 58 18.26 -6.02 -2.89
CA GLU A 58 18.47 -6.58 -4.21
C GLU A 58 17.31 -7.52 -4.55
N ARG A 59 16.95 -7.49 -5.82
CA ARG A 59 16.02 -8.47 -6.39
C ARG A 59 16.82 -9.71 -6.71
N THR A 60 16.14 -10.85 -6.64
CA THR A 60 16.91 -12.08 -6.56
C THR A 60 16.43 -13.19 -7.45
N PHE A 61 17.44 -13.71 -8.15
CA PHE A 61 17.53 -14.82 -9.07
C PHE A 61 17.75 -16.16 -8.42
N PHE A 62 16.76 -16.84 -7.85
CA PHE A 62 17.09 -17.98 -6.99
C PHE A 62 16.73 -19.35 -7.52
N PHE A 63 15.56 -19.50 -8.12
CA PHE A 63 15.06 -20.79 -8.59
C PHE A 63 14.63 -20.63 -10.05
N GLU A 64 14.67 -21.72 -10.82
CA GLU A 64 14.06 -21.69 -12.14
C GLU A 64 12.57 -21.36 -12.04
N GLU A 65 12.07 -20.52 -12.94
CA GLU A 65 10.66 -20.06 -12.93
C GLU A 65 9.63 -21.21 -13.01
N ARG A 66 10.06 -22.43 -13.32
CA ARG A 66 9.21 -23.61 -13.55
C ARG A 66 9.51 -24.84 -12.68
N GLY A 67 10.43 -24.73 -11.72
CA GLY A 67 10.82 -25.85 -10.87
C GLY A 67 9.93 -26.01 -9.64
N ASP A 68 10.05 -27.17 -8.98
CA ASP A 68 9.42 -27.38 -7.68
C ASP A 68 9.94 -26.35 -6.65
N LEU A 69 9.03 -25.82 -5.85
CA LEU A 69 9.30 -24.79 -4.84
C LEU A 69 8.84 -25.28 -3.48
N THR A 70 9.77 -25.31 -2.53
CA THR A 70 9.44 -25.50 -1.11
C THR A 70 9.78 -24.26 -0.31
N ILE A 71 8.82 -23.79 0.49
CA ILE A 71 8.99 -22.70 1.44
C ILE A 71 8.80 -23.26 2.85
N GLU A 72 9.79 -23.06 3.71
CA GLU A 72 9.70 -23.42 5.12
C GLU A 72 9.69 -22.17 6.01
N LEU A 73 8.81 -22.19 7.01
CA LEU A 73 8.65 -21.13 7.99
C LEU A 73 8.57 -21.75 9.38
N LEU A 74 9.24 -21.15 10.36
CA LEU A 74 8.93 -21.36 11.77
C LEU A 74 8.38 -20.05 12.31
N VAL A 75 7.10 -20.04 12.66
CA VAL A 75 6.36 -18.81 13.02
C VAL A 75 5.47 -19.02 14.23
N LYS A 76 5.27 -17.98 15.02
CA LYS A 76 4.22 -17.91 16.04
C LYS A 76 3.25 -16.78 15.67
N PRO A 77 2.13 -17.10 15.00
CA PRO A 77 1.10 -16.13 14.64
C PRO A 77 0.43 -15.51 15.86
N LEU A 78 0.13 -14.20 15.80
CA LEU A 78 -0.74 -13.53 16.78
C LEU A 78 -2.11 -13.30 16.17
N PHE A 79 -3.16 -13.81 16.82
CA PHE A 79 -4.54 -13.66 16.36
C PHE A 79 -5.12 -12.32 16.80
N GLN A 80 -5.68 -11.58 15.85
CA GLN A 80 -6.28 -10.26 16.09
C GLN A 80 -7.79 -10.41 16.31
N THR A 81 -8.36 -9.61 17.21
CA THR A 81 -9.81 -9.58 17.48
C THR A 81 -10.63 -9.16 16.26
N TYR A 82 -10.10 -8.24 15.45
CA TYR A 82 -10.73 -7.78 14.20
C TYR A 82 -9.81 -8.13 13.03
N PRO A 83 -9.93 -9.36 12.47
CA PRO A 83 -9.00 -9.84 11.48
C PRO A 83 -9.17 -9.09 10.16
N SER A 84 -8.12 -8.39 9.73
CA SER A 84 -7.88 -8.05 8.33
C SER A 84 -6.92 -9.07 7.72
N PHE A 85 -6.75 -9.02 6.40
CA PHE A 85 -5.75 -9.84 5.72
C PHE A 85 -4.35 -9.27 6.00
N GLN A 86 -3.45 -10.13 6.47
CA GLN A 86 -2.10 -9.77 6.92
C GLN A 86 -1.05 -10.44 6.04
N PHE A 87 0.07 -9.77 5.79
CA PHE A 87 1.12 -10.26 4.89
C PHE A 87 2.31 -10.75 5.72
N LEU A 88 2.44 -12.07 5.87
CA LEU A 88 3.59 -12.67 6.57
C LEU A 88 4.82 -12.69 5.65
N LEU A 89 4.68 -13.26 4.45
CA LEU A 89 5.70 -13.35 3.42
C LEU A 89 5.10 -12.99 2.07
N LEU A 90 5.79 -12.11 1.35
CA LEU A 90 5.47 -11.70 0.00
C LEU A 90 6.74 -11.81 -0.86
N LEU A 91 6.67 -12.59 -1.93
CA LEU A 91 7.62 -12.51 -3.03
C LEU A 91 7.00 -11.62 -4.10
N TYR A 92 7.64 -10.49 -4.36
CA TYR A 92 7.11 -9.44 -5.24
C TYR A 92 7.98 -9.28 -6.48
N GLY A 93 7.37 -9.41 -7.66
CA GLY A 93 7.93 -9.00 -8.96
C GLY A 93 7.46 -7.59 -9.32
N GLU A 94 8.28 -6.82 -10.04
CA GLU A 94 7.94 -5.43 -10.35
C GLU A 94 6.71 -5.29 -11.23
N GLY A 95 5.82 -4.34 -10.88
CA GLY A 95 4.81 -3.79 -11.78
C GLY A 95 3.67 -4.74 -12.14
N SER A 96 3.56 -5.90 -11.50
CA SER A 96 2.53 -6.88 -11.81
C SER A 96 1.74 -7.31 -10.57
N ASP A 97 0.51 -7.78 -10.81
CA ASP A 97 -0.25 -8.57 -9.84
C ASP A 97 0.36 -9.98 -9.66
N ASP A 98 1.45 -10.31 -10.39
CA ASP A 98 2.13 -11.58 -10.34
C ASP A 98 3.07 -11.62 -9.12
N GLN A 99 2.52 -12.08 -7.99
CA GLN A 99 3.21 -12.20 -6.71
C GLN A 99 2.94 -13.57 -6.10
N LEU A 100 3.82 -14.02 -5.19
CA LEU A 100 3.56 -15.18 -4.34
C LEU A 100 3.40 -14.68 -2.90
N LEU A 101 2.33 -15.10 -2.24
CA LEU A 101 1.91 -14.58 -0.94
C LEU A 101 1.61 -15.72 0.02
N ILE A 102 2.26 -15.66 1.19
CA ILE A 102 1.81 -16.35 2.40
C ILE A 102 1.31 -15.27 3.36
N GLY A 103 0.00 -15.20 3.51
CA GLY A 103 -0.67 -14.28 4.41
C GLY A 103 -1.36 -14.98 5.57
N GLN A 104 -2.02 -14.20 6.40
CA GLN A 104 -2.90 -14.69 7.46
C GLN A 104 -4.26 -14.01 7.36
N TRP A 105 -5.30 -14.83 7.45
CA TRP A 105 -6.68 -14.38 7.59
C TRP A 105 -7.30 -15.12 8.76
N ASN A 106 -7.76 -14.37 9.78
CA ASN A 106 -8.29 -14.95 11.01
C ASN A 106 -7.28 -15.95 11.63
N ARG A 107 -7.69 -17.22 11.78
CA ARG A 107 -6.88 -18.32 12.32
C ARG A 107 -6.31 -19.25 11.25
N SER A 108 -6.20 -18.77 10.01
CA SER A 108 -5.66 -19.53 8.89
C SER A 108 -4.49 -18.81 8.24
N LEU A 109 -3.49 -19.58 7.82
CA LEU A 109 -2.56 -19.11 6.80
C LEU A 109 -3.24 -19.21 5.44
N VAL A 110 -2.94 -18.24 4.58
CA VAL A 110 -3.43 -18.21 3.21
C VAL A 110 -2.23 -18.26 2.30
N VAL A 111 -2.19 -19.27 1.43
CA VAL A 111 -1.11 -19.47 0.46
C VAL A 111 -1.69 -19.29 -0.93
N MET A 112 -1.13 -18.37 -1.72
CA MET A 112 -1.61 -18.06 -3.06
C MET A 112 -0.57 -17.37 -3.94
N ASN A 113 -0.80 -17.42 -5.24
CA ASN A 113 -0.29 -16.43 -6.17
C ASN A 113 -1.33 -15.33 -6.39
N GLY A 114 -0.88 -14.15 -6.82
CA GLY A 114 -1.77 -13.07 -7.21
C GLY A 114 -2.06 -12.05 -6.10
N ALA A 115 -2.89 -11.07 -6.44
CA ALA A 115 -3.33 -9.99 -5.55
C ALA A 115 -4.80 -10.12 -5.11
N ASP A 116 -5.50 -11.20 -5.43
CA ASP A 116 -6.91 -11.40 -5.05
C ASP A 116 -7.12 -11.85 -3.59
N TYR A 117 -6.42 -11.25 -2.62
CA TYR A 117 -6.64 -11.55 -1.19
C TYR A 117 -8.03 -11.09 -0.70
N SER A 118 -8.71 -10.20 -1.43
CA SER A 118 -10.12 -9.85 -1.20
C SER A 118 -11.14 -10.88 -1.72
N ASN A 119 -10.66 -11.91 -2.43
CA ASN A 119 -11.45 -13.01 -2.98
C ASN A 119 -12.58 -12.60 -3.95
N LYS A 120 -12.38 -11.51 -4.70
CA LYS A 120 -13.35 -11.01 -5.69
C LYS A 120 -13.23 -11.74 -7.01
N LYS A 121 -12.00 -12.10 -7.42
CA LYS A 121 -11.71 -12.81 -8.67
C LYS A 121 -11.82 -14.34 -8.50
N ARG A 122 -11.90 -14.83 -7.26
CA ARG A 122 -11.94 -16.26 -6.89
C ARG A 122 -10.71 -17.01 -7.40
N GLU A 123 -9.56 -16.36 -7.36
CA GLU A 123 -8.29 -16.99 -7.72
C GLU A 123 -7.99 -18.17 -6.77
N PRO A 124 -7.35 -19.25 -7.24
CA PRO A 124 -6.98 -20.38 -6.38
C PRO A 124 -6.14 -19.94 -5.18
N LYS A 125 -6.55 -20.31 -3.97
CA LYS A 125 -5.81 -20.08 -2.72
C LYS A 125 -6.10 -21.19 -1.72
N LEU A 126 -5.11 -21.51 -0.89
CA LEU A 126 -5.24 -22.53 0.15
C LEU A 126 -5.40 -21.83 1.51
N TYR A 127 -6.46 -22.17 2.23
CA TYR A 127 -6.66 -21.75 3.63
C TYR A 127 -6.22 -22.88 4.54
N VAL A 128 -5.14 -22.67 5.29
CA VAL A 128 -4.53 -23.68 6.16
C VAL A 128 -4.85 -23.32 7.61
N PRO A 129 -5.75 -24.05 8.29
CA PRO A 129 -6.09 -23.79 9.68
C PRO A 129 -4.85 -23.96 10.59
N LEU A 130 -4.55 -22.94 11.40
CA LEU A 130 -3.41 -22.99 12.31
C LEU A 130 -3.68 -23.77 13.61
N GLY A 131 -4.94 -24.09 13.89
CA GLY A 131 -5.39 -24.77 15.12
C GLY A 131 -5.48 -23.83 16.33
N GLU A 132 -5.61 -24.42 17.52
CA GLU A 132 -5.78 -23.71 18.80
C GLU A 132 -4.46 -23.44 19.55
N GLY A 133 -3.35 -24.01 19.09
CA GLY A 133 -2.05 -23.89 19.77
C GLY A 133 -1.50 -22.47 19.79
N GLU A 134 -0.95 -22.06 20.95
CA GLU A 134 -0.31 -20.75 21.16
C GLU A 134 1.22 -20.76 20.92
N GLY A 135 1.78 -21.93 20.59
CA GLY A 135 3.22 -22.11 20.36
C GLY A 135 3.65 -21.80 18.92
N PRO A 136 4.98 -21.77 18.67
CA PRO A 136 5.52 -21.77 17.32
C PRO A 136 4.99 -22.95 16.50
N ARG A 137 4.72 -22.71 15.22
CA ARG A 137 4.23 -23.66 14.23
C ARG A 137 5.26 -23.78 13.12
N LYS A 138 5.62 -25.01 12.76
CA LYS A 138 6.43 -25.27 11.57
C LYS A 138 5.50 -25.38 10.38
N VAL A 139 5.69 -24.54 9.38
CA VAL A 139 4.91 -24.52 8.15
C VAL A 139 5.83 -24.86 7.00
N ARG A 140 5.45 -25.86 6.20
CA ARG A 140 6.14 -26.21 4.96
C ARG A 140 5.14 -26.19 3.82
N VAL A 141 5.37 -25.33 2.85
CA VAL A 141 4.58 -25.24 1.62
C VAL A 141 5.40 -25.87 0.52
N VAL A 142 4.88 -26.91 -0.12
CA VAL A 142 5.50 -27.60 -1.26
C VAL A 142 4.61 -27.35 -2.46
N SER A 143 5.19 -26.88 -3.55
CA SER A 143 4.52 -26.72 -4.83
C SER A 143 5.32 -27.45 -5.89
N ASP A 144 4.69 -28.42 -6.55
CA ASP A 144 5.32 -29.29 -7.52
C ASP A 144 4.38 -29.60 -8.70
N SER A 145 4.81 -30.54 -9.55
CA SER A 145 4.02 -30.99 -10.70
C SER A 145 2.65 -31.60 -10.35
N SER A 146 2.42 -32.03 -9.10
CA SER A 146 1.17 -32.62 -8.60
C SER A 146 0.20 -31.58 -8.01
N GLY A 147 0.71 -30.40 -7.62
CA GLY A 147 -0.07 -29.31 -7.05
C GLY A 147 0.64 -28.64 -5.89
N VAL A 148 -0.14 -28.15 -4.92
CA VAL A 148 0.37 -27.52 -3.70
C VAL A 148 -0.03 -28.33 -2.48
N SER A 149 0.94 -28.71 -1.67
CA SER A 149 0.76 -29.35 -0.37
C SER A 149 1.27 -28.44 0.73
N VAL A 150 0.49 -28.24 1.79
CA VAL A 150 0.91 -27.50 2.98
C VAL A 150 0.91 -28.41 4.18
N TYR A 151 2.06 -28.47 4.84
CA TYR A 151 2.30 -29.23 6.05
C TYR A 151 2.40 -28.28 7.24
N LEU A 152 1.76 -28.67 8.34
CA LEU A 152 1.81 -27.99 9.62
C LEU A 152 2.35 -28.98 10.66
N ASP A 153 3.47 -28.63 11.29
CA ASP A 153 4.22 -29.50 12.21
C ASP A 153 4.48 -30.90 11.63
N ASP A 154 4.97 -30.93 10.39
CA ASP A 154 5.29 -32.13 9.62
C ASP A 154 4.09 -33.05 9.32
N ARG A 155 2.85 -32.57 9.52
CA ARG A 155 1.61 -33.26 9.10
C ARG A 155 0.95 -32.54 7.94
N LEU A 156 0.46 -33.28 6.94
CA LEU A 156 -0.30 -32.70 5.84
C LEU A 156 -1.56 -32.01 6.38
N ALA A 157 -1.68 -30.71 6.14
CA ALA A 157 -2.79 -29.88 6.63
C ALA A 157 -3.73 -29.45 5.50
N MET A 158 -3.21 -29.28 4.29
CA MET A 158 -4.00 -28.94 3.10
C MET A 158 -3.29 -29.41 1.83
N GLU A 159 -4.07 -29.77 0.81
CA GLU A 159 -3.56 -30.10 -0.52
C GLU A 159 -4.50 -29.50 -1.57
N SER A 160 -3.94 -29.05 -2.70
CA SER A 160 -4.71 -28.64 -3.87
C SER A 160 -3.99 -29.04 -5.15
N ARG A 161 -4.67 -29.84 -5.98
CA ARG A 161 -4.21 -30.20 -7.33
C ARG A 161 -4.47 -29.12 -8.38
N GLN A 162 -5.33 -28.16 -8.06
CA GLN A 162 -5.72 -27.07 -8.96
C GLN A 162 -4.82 -25.84 -8.80
N ALA A 163 -4.24 -25.66 -7.61
CA ALA A 163 -3.28 -24.61 -7.37
C ALA A 163 -1.89 -25.07 -7.81
N ARG A 164 -1.10 -24.11 -8.29
CA ARG A 164 0.35 -24.22 -8.41
C ARG A 164 0.93 -22.92 -7.95
N LEU A 165 1.97 -23.00 -7.13
CA LEU A 165 2.76 -21.83 -6.78
C LEU A 165 3.88 -21.66 -7.77
N HIS A 166 4.06 -20.41 -8.21
CA HIS A 166 5.19 -20.02 -9.03
C HIS A 166 5.83 -18.77 -8.47
N LEU A 167 7.12 -18.60 -8.77
CA LEU A 167 7.80 -17.36 -8.44
C LEU A 167 7.31 -16.23 -9.36
N PRO A 168 7.19 -15.00 -8.84
CA PRO A 168 6.86 -13.83 -9.64
C PRO A 168 7.73 -13.73 -10.89
N LYS A 169 7.10 -13.56 -12.06
CA LYS A 169 7.85 -13.34 -13.30
C LYS A 169 8.46 -11.94 -13.28
N GLY A 170 9.73 -11.82 -13.64
CA GLY A 170 10.40 -10.53 -13.67
C GLY A 170 11.81 -10.61 -14.23
N ARG A 171 12.16 -9.64 -15.10
CA ARG A 171 13.49 -9.52 -15.69
C ARG A 171 14.63 -9.33 -14.69
N ASP A 172 14.32 -8.98 -13.45
CA ASP A 172 15.30 -8.73 -12.38
C ASP A 172 15.08 -9.65 -11.16
N GLY A 173 14.21 -10.66 -11.25
CA GLY A 173 13.89 -11.56 -10.13
C GLY A 173 12.85 -11.00 -9.16
N CYS A 174 12.75 -11.61 -7.99
CA CYS A 174 11.76 -11.22 -6.97
C CYS A 174 12.42 -10.65 -5.71
N ARG A 175 11.69 -9.75 -5.02
CA ARG A 175 12.05 -9.24 -3.69
C ARG A 175 11.32 -10.04 -2.62
N ILE A 176 12.04 -10.44 -1.57
CA ILE A 176 11.44 -10.97 -0.35
C ILE A 176 10.98 -9.78 0.50
N VAL A 177 9.72 -9.78 0.90
CA VAL A 177 9.12 -8.83 1.84
C VAL A 177 8.45 -9.61 2.95
N LEU A 178 8.71 -9.22 4.20
CA LEU A 178 8.21 -9.88 5.39
C LEU A 178 7.44 -8.91 6.27
N GLY A 179 6.37 -9.41 6.88
CA GLY A 179 5.65 -8.72 7.94
C GLY A 179 4.69 -7.63 7.48
N ASN A 180 4.68 -7.30 6.20
CA ASN A 180 3.75 -6.32 5.64
C ASN A 180 3.64 -6.46 4.11
N SER A 181 2.66 -5.77 3.53
CA SER A 181 2.63 -5.47 2.10
C SER A 181 3.72 -4.47 1.72
N ILE A 182 4.07 -4.38 0.43
CA ILE A 182 4.95 -3.32 -0.13
C ILE A 182 4.48 -1.89 0.19
N SER A 183 3.19 -1.72 0.47
CA SER A 183 2.60 -0.42 0.82
C SER A 183 2.56 -0.15 2.33
N GLY A 184 2.97 -1.10 3.17
CA GLY A 184 2.94 -0.95 4.64
C GLY A 184 1.54 -1.06 5.28
N ARG A 185 0.51 -1.45 4.53
CA ARG A 185 -0.91 -1.38 4.99
C ARG A 185 -1.51 -2.68 5.50
N ASN A 186 -0.80 -3.80 5.38
CA ASN A 186 -1.29 -5.13 5.77
C ASN A 186 -0.29 -5.78 6.73
N PRO A 187 -0.10 -5.18 7.92
CA PRO A 187 0.87 -5.68 8.88
C PRO A 187 0.50 -7.08 9.34
N TRP A 188 1.51 -7.93 9.45
CA TRP A 188 1.41 -9.20 10.12
C TRP A 188 1.88 -9.09 11.57
N TYR A 189 1.18 -9.78 12.45
CA TYR A 189 1.47 -9.80 13.87
C TYR A 189 1.90 -11.20 14.28
N GLY A 190 3.05 -11.30 14.93
CA GLY A 190 3.57 -12.59 15.37
C GLY A 190 5.08 -12.56 15.52
N VAL A 191 5.66 -13.75 15.66
CA VAL A 191 7.11 -13.95 15.77
C VAL A 191 7.59 -14.82 14.63
N LEU A 192 8.62 -14.39 13.92
CA LEU A 192 9.32 -15.20 12.92
C LEU A 192 10.62 -15.71 13.52
N TYR A 193 10.87 -17.01 13.36
CA TYR A 193 12.06 -17.68 13.87
C TYR A 193 12.98 -18.14 12.74
N ARG A 194 12.39 -18.70 11.67
CA ARG A 194 13.14 -19.20 10.51
C ARG A 194 12.34 -19.01 9.23
N LEU A 195 13.07 -18.76 8.15
CA LEU A 195 12.57 -18.75 6.79
C LEU A 195 13.55 -19.54 5.92
N GLY A 196 13.02 -20.42 5.08
CA GLY A 196 13.80 -21.18 4.13
C GLY A 196 13.09 -21.30 2.78
N PHE A 197 13.88 -21.33 1.72
CA PHE A 197 13.43 -21.62 0.37
C PHE A 197 14.28 -22.74 -0.20
N PHE A 198 13.67 -23.70 -0.88
CA PHE A 198 14.35 -24.87 -1.45
C PHE A 198 13.79 -25.13 -2.85
N GLY A 199 14.70 -25.33 -3.80
CA GLY A 199 14.39 -25.65 -5.18
C GLY A 199 14.69 -27.10 -5.51
N GLU A 200 14.10 -27.58 -6.60
CA GLU A 200 14.34 -28.91 -7.16
C GLU A 200 15.83 -29.18 -7.49
N ASP A 201 16.55 -28.15 -7.92
CA ASP A 201 17.96 -28.22 -8.29
C ASP A 201 18.93 -28.26 -7.09
N GLY A 202 18.40 -28.40 -5.87
CA GLY A 202 19.17 -28.46 -4.63
C GLY A 202 19.67 -27.10 -4.14
N ARG A 203 19.30 -25.97 -4.79
CA ARG A 203 19.54 -24.65 -4.21
C ARG A 203 18.67 -24.46 -2.98
N GLU A 204 19.26 -23.87 -1.95
CA GLU A 204 18.56 -23.51 -0.73
C GLU A 204 19.02 -22.15 -0.20
N LEU A 205 18.10 -21.47 0.47
CA LEU A 205 18.32 -20.24 1.20
C LEU A 205 17.77 -20.42 2.59
N ARG A 206 18.54 -20.03 3.61
CA ARG A 206 18.08 -20.12 4.99
C ARG A 206 18.37 -18.83 5.73
N TYR A 207 17.36 -18.34 6.42
CA TYR A 207 17.42 -17.16 7.25
C TYR A 207 17.03 -17.52 8.68
N ASN A 208 17.92 -17.19 9.61
CA ASN A 208 17.73 -17.43 11.03
C ASN A 208 17.38 -16.12 11.74
N PHE A 209 16.19 -16.07 12.33
CA PHE A 209 15.66 -14.92 13.08
C PHE A 209 15.75 -15.14 14.60
N SER A 210 16.44 -16.19 15.06
CA SER A 210 16.56 -16.52 16.48
C SER A 210 17.68 -15.79 17.23
N ALA A 211 18.46 -14.95 16.54
CA ALA A 211 19.50 -14.13 17.14
C ALA A 211 19.32 -12.67 16.77
N LEU A 212 19.75 -11.77 17.66
CA LEU A 212 19.82 -10.34 17.36
C LEU A 212 20.79 -10.10 16.20
N ALA A 213 20.34 -9.34 15.21
CA ALA A 213 21.15 -8.88 14.10
C ALA A 213 21.09 -7.36 13.97
N GLU A 214 22.24 -6.76 13.68
CA GLU A 214 22.39 -5.32 13.48
C GLU A 214 22.19 -4.99 12.00
N GLY A 215 21.08 -4.32 11.67
CA GLY A 215 20.80 -3.81 10.32
C GLY A 215 20.21 -4.83 9.33
N GLY A 216 20.51 -6.13 9.45
CA GLY A 216 20.01 -7.14 8.53
C GLY A 216 20.24 -8.59 8.96
N ILE A 217 19.48 -9.52 8.40
CA ILE A 217 19.60 -10.97 8.59
C ILE A 217 20.32 -11.54 7.38
N GLN A 218 21.54 -12.02 7.60
CA GLN A 218 22.36 -12.66 6.57
C GLN A 218 21.78 -14.02 6.19
N GLU A 219 21.93 -14.40 4.93
CA GLU A 219 21.63 -15.75 4.46
C GLU A 219 22.69 -16.72 5.02
N GLN A 220 22.26 -17.87 5.52
CA GLN A 220 23.08 -18.78 6.32
C GLN A 220 24.34 -19.30 5.58
N PHE A 221 24.27 -19.47 4.26
CA PHE A 221 25.37 -19.98 3.45
C PHE A 221 26.11 -18.88 2.67
N GLY A 222 25.72 -17.61 2.84
CA GLY A 222 26.27 -16.46 2.11
C GLY A 222 25.98 -16.50 0.60
N ARG A 223 24.96 -17.26 0.17
CA ARG A 223 24.62 -17.44 -1.25
C ARG A 223 23.43 -16.59 -1.69
N GLY A 224 22.74 -15.98 -0.74
CA GLY A 224 21.63 -15.07 -1.03
C GLY A 224 21.79 -13.69 -0.37
N PRO A 225 20.98 -12.72 -0.81
CA PRO A 225 20.84 -11.40 -0.22
C PRO A 225 20.50 -11.46 1.25
N GLU A 226 21.02 -10.47 1.93
CA GLU A 226 20.61 -10.06 3.25
C GLU A 226 19.16 -9.53 3.26
N ILE A 227 18.40 -9.95 4.26
CA ILE A 227 17.10 -9.36 4.59
C ILE A 227 17.35 -8.15 5.47
N LEU A 228 17.13 -6.95 4.95
CA LEU A 228 17.32 -5.71 5.68
C LEU A 228 16.24 -5.51 6.74
N LEU A 229 16.67 -5.02 7.90
CA LEU A 229 15.84 -4.59 9.02
C LEU A 229 15.95 -3.06 9.13
N PRO A 230 15.21 -2.30 8.29
CA PRO A 230 15.39 -0.86 8.24
C PRO A 230 14.90 -0.21 9.54
N ALA A 231 15.56 0.85 10.01
CA ALA A 231 15.06 1.59 11.19
C ALA A 231 13.72 2.31 10.92
N ARG A 232 13.44 2.63 9.65
CA ARG A 232 12.20 3.27 9.21
C ARG A 232 11.53 2.49 8.08
N ILE A 233 10.20 2.50 8.04
CA ILE A 233 9.43 1.90 6.94
C ILE A 233 9.79 2.61 5.62
N PRO A 234 10.36 1.89 4.63
CA PRO A 234 10.64 2.46 3.33
C PRO A 234 9.37 2.51 2.47
N VAL A 235 9.33 3.43 1.51
CA VAL A 235 8.33 3.42 0.44
C VAL A 235 8.81 2.46 -0.64
N LEU A 236 8.34 1.20 -0.58
CA LEU A 236 8.77 0.17 -1.53
C LEU A 236 8.00 0.22 -2.86
N ASP A 237 6.86 0.92 -2.91
CA ASP A 237 6.08 1.10 -4.13
C ASP A 237 5.46 2.51 -4.18
N LYS A 238 5.81 3.27 -5.21
CA LYS A 238 5.36 4.65 -5.44
C LYS A 238 4.32 4.66 -6.55
N ARG A 239 3.07 4.33 -6.23
CA ARG A 239 1.96 4.42 -7.17
C ARG A 239 1.20 5.74 -6.96
N ILE A 240 0.97 6.44 -8.06
CA ILE A 240 0.29 7.74 -8.13
C ILE A 240 -1.06 7.52 -8.82
N LEU A 241 -2.11 8.22 -8.36
CA LEU A 241 -3.47 8.22 -8.93
C LEU A 241 -4.16 6.84 -8.89
N LEU A 242 -4.01 6.12 -7.77
CA LEU A 242 -4.69 4.84 -7.60
C LEU A 242 -6.20 5.03 -7.50
N TRP A 243 -6.96 4.06 -8.01
CA TRP A 243 -8.40 4.02 -7.76
C TRP A 243 -8.66 3.44 -6.35
N PRO A 244 -9.68 3.90 -5.60
CA PRO A 244 -9.96 3.41 -4.25
C PRO A 244 -10.14 1.88 -4.16
N LYS A 245 -10.63 1.24 -5.24
CA LYS A 245 -10.79 -0.23 -5.27
C LYS A 245 -9.47 -0.99 -5.34
N ASP A 246 -8.42 -0.37 -5.89
CA ASP A 246 -7.09 -0.96 -6.04
C ASP A 246 -6.28 -0.91 -4.74
N VAL A 247 -6.80 -0.19 -3.74
CA VAL A 247 -6.17 0.06 -2.44
C VAL A 247 -6.70 -0.88 -1.34
N GLY A 248 -7.71 -1.70 -1.63
CA GLY A 248 -8.19 -2.77 -0.71
C GLY A 248 -8.73 -2.28 0.65
N MET A 249 -9.00 -0.98 0.80
CA MET A 249 -9.34 -0.38 2.09
C MET A 249 -10.64 0.41 1.96
N VAL A 250 -11.74 -0.04 2.58
CA VAL A 250 -12.87 0.87 2.84
C VAL A 250 -13.58 0.50 4.15
N ARG A 251 -13.38 1.34 5.19
CA ARG A 251 -14.41 1.58 6.21
C ARG A 251 -15.31 2.69 5.66
N HIS A 252 -16.55 2.35 5.31
CA HIS A 252 -17.46 3.23 4.55
C HIS A 252 -17.71 4.62 5.18
N GLY A 253 -17.73 4.73 6.51
CA GLY A 253 -18.06 6.00 7.19
C GLY A 253 -16.96 7.06 7.11
N LEU A 254 -15.68 6.67 7.19
CA LEU A 254 -14.56 7.61 7.09
C LEU A 254 -14.40 8.12 5.65
N MET A 255 -14.70 7.27 4.66
CA MET A 255 -14.60 7.61 3.24
C MET A 255 -15.56 8.73 2.81
N LEU A 256 -16.81 8.73 3.32
CA LEU A 256 -17.78 9.78 2.98
C LEU A 256 -17.36 11.14 3.54
N LEU A 257 -16.82 11.16 4.76
CA LEU A 257 -16.31 12.39 5.37
C LEU A 257 -15.11 12.93 4.58
N ASP A 258 -14.18 12.07 4.19
CA ASP A 258 -13.01 12.46 3.39
C ASP A 258 -13.44 13.04 2.03
N ILE A 259 -14.40 12.40 1.34
CA ILE A 259 -14.99 12.91 0.09
C ILE A 259 -15.64 14.28 0.32
N ALA A 260 -16.44 14.44 1.37
CA ALA A 260 -17.13 15.70 1.65
C ALA A 260 -16.15 16.84 1.96
N VAL A 261 -15.11 16.57 2.76
CA VAL A 261 -14.08 17.56 3.11
C VAL A 261 -13.29 17.99 1.87
N ASN A 262 -12.87 17.05 1.03
CA ASN A 262 -12.18 17.33 -0.23
C ASN A 262 -13.04 18.17 -1.19
N PHE A 263 -14.31 17.79 -1.35
CA PHE A 263 -15.26 18.51 -2.19
C PHE A 263 -15.49 19.95 -1.69
N ILE A 264 -15.89 20.10 -0.42
CA ILE A 264 -16.21 21.41 0.17
C ILE A 264 -14.96 22.30 0.21
N GLY A 265 -13.79 21.73 0.47
CA GLY A 265 -12.52 22.45 0.54
C GLY A 265 -12.13 23.15 -0.76
N PHE A 266 -12.56 22.64 -1.92
CA PHE A 266 -12.26 23.23 -3.24
C PHE A 266 -13.30 24.25 -3.73
N VAL A 267 -14.51 24.29 -3.14
CA VAL A 267 -15.56 25.26 -3.53
C VAL A 267 -15.08 26.72 -3.40
N PRO A 268 -14.42 27.15 -2.30
CA PRO A 268 -13.93 28.53 -2.18
C PRO A 268 -12.95 28.93 -3.27
N LEU A 269 -12.02 28.02 -3.64
CA LEU A 269 -11.08 28.25 -4.72
C LEU A 269 -11.82 28.42 -6.06
N GLY A 270 -12.81 27.56 -6.31
CA GLY A 270 -13.68 27.65 -7.49
C GLY A 270 -14.48 28.95 -7.59
N ILE A 271 -14.88 29.54 -6.46
CA ILE A 271 -15.54 30.86 -6.43
C ILE A 271 -14.55 31.97 -6.76
N LEU A 272 -13.36 31.96 -6.15
CA LEU A 272 -12.40 33.06 -6.25
C LEU A 272 -11.76 33.18 -7.64
N LEU A 273 -11.40 32.06 -8.26
CA LEU A 273 -10.67 32.05 -9.52
C LEU A 273 -11.39 32.79 -10.67
N PRO A 274 -12.67 32.56 -11.00
CA PRO A 274 -13.32 33.25 -12.11
C PRO A 274 -13.45 34.75 -11.86
N ILE A 275 -13.55 35.21 -10.61
CA ILE A 275 -13.57 36.64 -10.25
C ILE A 275 -12.19 37.26 -10.49
N VAL A 276 -11.14 36.59 -10.04
CA VAL A 276 -9.75 37.06 -10.18
C VAL A 276 -9.33 37.06 -11.65
N VAL A 277 -9.62 35.97 -12.38
CA VAL A 277 -9.31 35.81 -13.81
C VAL A 277 -10.00 36.89 -14.61
N ASP A 278 -11.30 37.10 -14.40
CA ASP A 278 -12.06 38.14 -15.10
C ASP A 278 -11.52 39.55 -14.79
N GLY A 279 -11.14 39.82 -13.53
CA GLY A 279 -10.51 41.07 -13.15
C GLY A 279 -9.11 41.30 -13.74
N ILE A 280 -8.35 40.24 -14.04
CA ILE A 280 -7.00 40.32 -14.65
C ILE A 280 -7.10 40.36 -16.19
N CYS A 281 -8.01 39.59 -16.75
CA CYS A 281 -8.16 39.38 -18.19
C CYS A 281 -9.31 40.19 -18.79
N SER A 282 -9.84 41.19 -18.06
CA SER A 282 -10.92 42.05 -18.52
C SER A 282 -10.62 42.62 -19.91
N GLY A 283 -11.57 42.48 -20.84
CA GLY A 283 -11.41 42.91 -22.23
C GLY A 283 -10.71 41.91 -23.17
N LYS A 284 -10.20 40.78 -22.67
CA LYS A 284 -9.63 39.70 -23.50
C LYS A 284 -10.71 38.66 -23.83
N LYS A 285 -10.61 38.01 -25.00
CA LYS A 285 -11.45 36.85 -25.39
C LYS A 285 -11.04 35.56 -24.66
N ILE A 286 -10.85 35.63 -23.35
CA ILE A 286 -10.46 34.51 -22.50
C ILE A 286 -11.69 34.07 -21.70
N SER A 287 -12.01 32.78 -21.73
CA SER A 287 -13.11 32.23 -20.94
C SER A 287 -12.71 32.12 -19.46
N PRO A 288 -13.33 32.88 -18.54
CA PRO A 288 -13.03 32.75 -17.11
C PRO A 288 -13.36 31.36 -16.59
N PHE A 289 -14.35 30.68 -17.20
CA PHE A 289 -14.69 29.30 -16.91
C PHE A 289 -13.51 28.36 -17.19
N LEU A 290 -13.01 28.35 -18.43
CA LEU A 290 -11.97 27.40 -18.86
C LEU A 290 -10.68 27.59 -18.06
N VAL A 291 -10.25 28.84 -17.91
CA VAL A 291 -9.03 29.14 -17.15
C VAL A 291 -9.17 28.71 -15.69
N SER A 292 -10.29 29.03 -15.05
CA SER A 292 -10.50 28.64 -13.65
C SER A 292 -10.59 27.13 -13.48
N PHE A 293 -11.27 26.44 -14.40
CA PHE A 293 -11.39 24.98 -14.38
C PHE A 293 -10.01 24.31 -14.47
N PHE A 294 -9.17 24.70 -15.42
CA PHE A 294 -7.84 24.12 -15.57
C PHE A 294 -6.90 24.50 -14.41
N LEU A 295 -7.06 25.68 -13.80
CA LEU A 295 -6.32 26.04 -12.58
C LEU A 295 -6.73 25.19 -11.37
N VAL A 296 -8.03 24.94 -11.18
CA VAL A 296 -8.53 24.02 -10.14
C VAL A 296 -7.99 22.62 -10.36
N LEU A 297 -8.14 22.09 -11.58
CA LEU A 297 -7.68 20.74 -11.93
C LEU A 297 -6.16 20.61 -11.74
N GLY A 298 -5.39 21.58 -12.24
CA GLY A 298 -3.94 21.60 -12.10
C GLY A 298 -3.48 21.70 -10.65
N PHE A 299 -4.15 22.52 -9.84
CA PHE A 299 -3.83 22.65 -8.41
C PHE A 299 -4.18 21.36 -7.64
N SER A 300 -5.33 20.75 -7.93
CA SER A 300 -5.67 19.44 -7.35
C SER A 300 -4.65 18.38 -7.76
N LEU A 301 -4.27 18.32 -9.04
CA LEU A 301 -3.26 17.38 -9.52
C LEU A 301 -1.91 17.62 -8.85
N PHE A 302 -1.52 18.88 -8.64
CA PHE A 302 -0.30 19.23 -7.93
C PHE A 302 -0.29 18.68 -6.50
N ILE A 303 -1.39 18.86 -5.75
CA ILE A 303 -1.50 18.31 -4.38
C ILE A 303 -1.40 16.78 -4.41
N GLU A 304 -2.11 16.12 -5.31
CA GLU A 304 -2.07 14.66 -5.48
C GLU A 304 -0.64 14.17 -5.75
N VAL A 305 0.06 14.79 -6.71
CA VAL A 305 1.45 14.45 -7.03
C VAL A 305 2.37 14.72 -5.85
N ALA A 306 2.23 15.86 -5.17
CA ALA A 306 3.03 16.20 -3.99
C ALA A 306 2.81 15.19 -2.85
N GLN A 307 1.58 14.73 -2.64
CA GLN A 307 1.25 13.69 -1.67
C GLN A 307 1.91 12.34 -1.98
N SER A 308 2.16 12.01 -3.26
CA SER A 308 2.86 10.77 -3.63
C SER A 308 4.30 10.70 -3.12
N PHE A 309 4.91 11.86 -2.82
CA PHE A 309 6.23 11.93 -2.21
C PHE A 309 6.16 11.79 -0.68
N LEU A 310 4.97 11.79 -0.08
CA LEU A 310 4.76 11.58 1.34
C LEU A 310 4.43 10.11 1.60
N SER A 311 5.32 9.40 2.30
CA SER A 311 5.32 7.95 2.52
C SER A 311 4.04 7.33 3.11
N SER A 312 3.10 8.14 3.60
CA SER A 312 1.86 7.72 4.25
C SER A 312 0.59 8.00 3.44
N ARG A 313 0.70 8.63 2.26
CA ARG A 313 -0.44 8.99 1.40
C ARG A 313 -0.21 8.42 0.00
N HIS A 314 -1.24 7.79 -0.55
CA HIS A 314 -1.27 7.50 -1.99
C HIS A 314 -2.16 8.54 -2.64
N SER A 315 -1.72 9.07 -3.77
CA SER A 315 -2.57 9.93 -4.59
C SER A 315 -3.72 9.10 -5.17
N SER A 316 -4.92 9.66 -5.19
CA SER A 316 -6.14 8.99 -5.60
C SER A 316 -6.77 9.70 -6.77
N LEU A 317 -7.13 8.96 -7.82
CA LEU A 317 -7.90 9.53 -8.92
C LEU A 317 -9.27 10.03 -8.43
N LEU A 318 -9.84 9.40 -7.40
CA LEU A 318 -11.09 9.88 -6.80
C LEU A 318 -10.90 11.25 -6.15
N ASP A 319 -9.79 11.47 -5.44
CA ASP A 319 -9.54 12.75 -4.77
C ASP A 319 -9.37 13.87 -5.80
N LEU A 320 -8.64 13.61 -6.90
CA LEU A 320 -8.56 14.52 -8.05
C LEU A 320 -9.94 14.90 -8.59
N LEU A 321 -10.82 13.92 -8.81
CA LEU A 321 -12.16 14.14 -9.34
C LEU A 321 -13.06 14.91 -8.37
N VAL A 322 -13.03 14.55 -7.08
CA VAL A 322 -13.86 15.18 -6.04
C VAL A 322 -13.45 16.63 -5.81
N ASN A 323 -12.14 16.90 -5.70
CA ASN A 323 -11.59 18.25 -5.60
C ASN A 323 -11.96 19.11 -6.82
N THR A 324 -11.78 18.55 -8.02
CA THR A 324 -12.16 19.24 -9.28
C THR A 324 -13.66 19.50 -9.34
N GLY A 325 -14.49 18.56 -8.88
CA GLY A 325 -15.94 18.71 -8.79
C GLY A 325 -16.36 19.85 -7.85
N GLY A 326 -15.75 19.93 -6.66
CA GLY A 326 -15.98 21.04 -5.72
C GLY A 326 -15.63 22.40 -6.31
N GLY A 327 -14.46 22.49 -6.96
CA GLY A 327 -14.05 23.72 -7.65
C GLY A 327 -14.96 24.07 -8.83
N LEU A 328 -15.44 23.09 -9.60
CA LEU A 328 -16.39 23.31 -10.69
C LEU A 328 -17.71 23.91 -10.18
N VAL A 329 -18.25 23.41 -9.06
CA VAL A 329 -19.44 23.98 -8.43
C VAL A 329 -19.20 25.45 -8.05
N GLY A 330 -18.06 25.76 -7.42
CA GLY A 330 -17.70 27.14 -7.09
C GLY A 330 -17.65 28.06 -8.32
N ILE A 331 -17.10 27.58 -9.43
CA ILE A 331 -17.03 28.34 -10.69
C ILE A 331 -18.44 28.61 -11.23
N LEU A 332 -19.28 27.58 -11.28
CA LEU A 332 -20.64 27.68 -11.81
C LEU A 332 -21.52 28.64 -11.00
N VAL A 333 -21.37 28.67 -9.67
CA VAL A 333 -22.08 29.62 -8.80
C VAL A 333 -21.81 31.07 -9.23
N VAL A 334 -20.55 31.42 -9.48
CA VAL A 334 -20.18 32.79 -9.89
C VAL A 334 -20.70 33.14 -11.28
N LEU A 335 -20.59 32.21 -12.23
CA LEU A 335 -21.04 32.45 -13.61
C LEU A 335 -22.57 32.55 -13.70
N PHE A 336 -23.29 31.73 -12.93
CA PHE A 336 -24.74 31.81 -12.83
C PHE A 336 -25.18 33.16 -12.25
N TYR A 337 -24.54 33.61 -11.17
CA TYR A 337 -24.81 34.91 -10.57
C TYR A 337 -24.56 36.07 -11.54
N LYS A 338 -23.43 36.03 -12.27
CA LYS A 338 -23.10 37.03 -13.30
C LYS A 338 -24.09 37.06 -14.47
N ARG A 339 -24.65 35.91 -14.85
CA ARG A 339 -25.61 35.85 -15.97
C ARG A 339 -26.94 36.51 -15.63
N GLN A 340 -27.30 36.58 -14.35
CA GLN A 340 -28.54 37.21 -13.89
C GLN A 340 -28.41 38.71 -13.59
N SER A 341 -27.18 39.22 -13.44
CA SER A 341 -26.90 40.63 -13.11
C SER A 341 -26.70 41.46 -14.38
#